data_AF-A0A6B0TAQ4-F1
#
_entry.id   AF-A0A6B0TAQ4-F1
#
_cell.length_a   1.000
_cell.length_b   1.000
_cell.length_c   1.000
_cell.angle_alpha   90.00
_cell.angle_beta   90.00
_cell.angle_gamma   90.00
#
_symmetry.space_group_name_H-M   'P 1'
#
loop_
_entity.id
_entity.type
_entity.pdbx_description
1 polymer ?
#
loop_
_entity_poly.entity_id
_entity_poly.type
_entity_poly.pdbx_seq_one_letter_code
_entity_poly.pdbx_strand_id
1 'polypeptide(L)' 'MERYIRWFAGLDGFYQLLVAGGLVVGIGAVGTAAATENPLFLLVGAFWLVVAPAVVWVAARREKR' A
#
# COMPACT_ATOMS: atom_id res chain seq x y z
N MET A 1 -10.22 -9.03 -7.77
CA MET A 1 -10.23 -7.61 -7.31
C MET A 1 -11.28 -7.35 -6.23
N GLU A 2 -12.49 -7.88 -6.38
CA GLU A 2 -13.61 -7.67 -5.44
C GLU A 2 -13.29 -7.91 -3.96
N ARG A 3 -12.52 -8.96 -3.65
CA ARG A 3 -12.10 -9.30 -2.28
C ARG A 3 -11.21 -8.23 -1.65
N TYR A 4 -10.34 -7.59 -2.44
CA TYR A 4 -9.46 -6.53 -1.96
C TYR A 4 -10.24 -5.26 -1.67
N ILE A 5 -11.16 -4.89 -2.58
CA ILE A 5 -12.02 -3.71 -2.42
C ILE A 5 -12.92 -3.88 -1.19
N ARG A 6 -13.54 -5.05 -1.02
CA ARG A 6 -14.36 -5.35 0.17
C ARG A 6 -13.55 -5.35 1.47
N TRP A 7 -12.32 -5.86 1.44
CA TRP A 7 -11.44 -5.78 2.61
C TRP A 7 -11.12 -4.33 2.97
N PHE A 8 -10.73 -3.52 1.99
CA PHE A 8 -10.38 -2.11 2.18
C PHE A 8 -11.57 -1.28 2.70
N ALA A 9 -12.77 -1.50 2.15
CA ALA A 9 -13.99 -0.84 2.60
C ALA A 9 -14.38 -1.20 4.04
N GLY A 10 -13.93 -2.34 4.56
CA GLY A 10 -14.19 -2.80 5.92
C GLY A 10 -13.08 -2.45 6.94
N LEU A 11 -12.10 -1.64 6.55
CA LEU A 11 -11.07 -1.09 7.44
C LEU A 11 -11.55 0.19 8.11
N ASP A 12 -11.05 0.46 9.32
CA ASP A 12 -11.18 1.77 9.94
C ASP A 12 -10.52 2.87 9.10
N GLY A 13 -11.04 4.10 9.21
CA GLY A 13 -10.60 5.23 8.38
C GLY A 13 -9.09 5.49 8.45
N PHE A 14 -8.46 5.29 9.61
CA PHE A 14 -7.01 5.41 9.76
C PHE A 14 -6.25 4.39 8.89
N TYR A 15 -6.68 3.12 8.89
CA TYR A 15 -6.07 2.07 8.09
C TYR A 15 -6.31 2.27 6.59
N GLN A 16 -7.48 2.79 6.21
CA GLN A 16 -7.75 3.17 4.82
C GLN A 16 -6.77 4.25 4.34
N LEU A 17 -6.53 5.28 5.16
CA LEU A 17 -5.55 6.32 4.87
C LEU A 17 -4.13 5.76 4.76
N LEU A 18 -3.74 4.84 5.63
CA LEU A 18 -2.41 4.24 5.59
C LEU A 18 -2.19 3.44 4.29
N VAL A 19 -3.17 2.64 3.87
CA VAL A 19 -3.11 1.90 2.61
C VAL A 19 -3.12 2.86 1.42
N ALA A 20 -3.99 3.88 1.43
CA ALA A 20 -4.05 4.87 0.35
C ALA A 20 -2.74 5.68 0.23
N GLY A 21 -2.16 6.10 1.35
CA GLY A 21 -0.85 6.75 1.38
C GLY A 21 0.25 5.86 0.84
N GLY A 22 0.26 4.57 1.22
CA GLY A 22 1.18 3.59 0.64
C GLY A 22 1.03 3.43 -0.88
N LEU A 23 -0.20 3.44 -1.39
CA LEU A 23 -0.46 3.41 -2.83
C LEU A 23 0.07 4.65 -3.55
N VAL A 24 -0.17 5.85 -2.99
CA VAL A 24 0.32 7.11 -3.57
C VAL A 24 1.84 7.13 -3.63
N VAL A 25 2.51 6.78 -2.52
CA VAL A 25 3.98 6.72 -2.46
C VAL A 25 4.52 5.66 -3.43
N GLY A 26 3.89 4.49 -3.47
CA GLY A 26 4.29 3.40 -4.35
C GLY A 26 4.19 3.75 -5.84
N ILE A 27 3.06 4.34 -6.26
CA ILE A 27 2.85 4.80 -7.63
C ILE A 27 3.82 5.93 -7.97
N GLY A 28 4.01 6.89 -7.06
CA GLY A 28 4.97 7.98 -7.21
C GLY A 28 6.38 7.45 -7.45
N ALA A 29 6.82 6.48 -6.66
CA ALA A 29 8.13 5.86 -6.82
C ALA A 29 8.26 5.12 -8.17
N VAL A 30 7.24 4.39 -8.62
CA VAL A 30 7.24 3.78 -9.97
C VAL A 30 7.36 4.85 -11.06
N GLY A 31 6.63 5.96 -10.92
CA GLY A 31 6.73 7.10 -11.83
C GLY A 31 8.13 7.72 -11.85
N THR A 32 8.74 7.89 -10.67
CA THR A 32 10.13 8.35 -10.54
C THR A 32 11.11 7.37 -11.18
N ALA A 33 10.90 6.06 -11.03
CA ALA A 33 11.74 5.05 -11.68
C ALA A 33 11.71 5.19 -13.20
N ALA A 34 10.51 5.38 -13.77
CA ALA A 34 10.34 5.60 -15.21
C ALA A 34 10.98 6.92 -15.67
N ALA A 35 10.86 7.99 -14.87
CA ALA A 35 11.39 9.32 -15.21
C ALA A 35 12.92 9.42 -15.09
N THR A 36 13.54 8.61 -14.23
CA THR A 36 14.97 8.67 -13.91
C THR A 36 15.75 7.47 -14.43
N GLU A 37 15.07 6.50 -15.04
CA GLU A 37 15.62 5.20 -15.47
C GLU A 37 16.36 4.44 -14.34
N ASN A 38 16.04 4.76 -13.08
CA ASN A 38 16.69 4.18 -11.92
C ASN A 38 15.83 3.06 -11.31
N PRO A 39 16.27 1.78 -11.39
CA PRO A 39 15.49 0.64 -10.93
C PRO A 39 15.31 0.58 -9.40
N LEU A 40 16.10 1.31 -8.62
CA LEU A 40 15.95 1.34 -7.16
C LEU A 40 14.58 1.89 -6.74
N PHE A 41 14.04 2.84 -7.51
CA PHE A 41 12.71 3.37 -7.24
C PHE A 41 11.60 2.35 -7.53
N LEU A 42 11.83 1.34 -8.39
CA LEU A 42 10.90 0.23 -8.56
C LEU A 42 10.84 -0.65 -7.31
N LEU A 43 11.98 -0.86 -6.63
CA LEU A 43 12.02 -1.59 -5.36
C LEU A 43 11.27 -0.83 -4.27
N VAL A 44 11.45 0.49 -4.20
CA VAL A 44 10.70 1.36 -3.28
C VAL A 44 9.20 1.30 -3.60
N GLY A 45 8.84 1.37 -4.88
CA GLY A 45 7.46 1.26 -5.34
C GLY A 45 6.83 -0.08 -4.94
N ALA A 46 7.48 -1.18 -5.27
CA ALA A 46 7.04 -2.53 -4.92
C ALA A 46 6.92 -2.71 -3.40
N PHE A 47 7.89 -2.20 -2.64
CA PHE A 47 7.85 -2.24 -1.17
C PHE A 47 6.57 -1.56 -0.66
N TRP A 48 6.29 -0.31 -1.05
CA TRP A 48 5.12 0.39 -0.55
C TRP A 48 3.79 -0.21 -1.01
N LEU A 49 3.71 -0.68 -2.26
CA LEU A 49 2.50 -1.30 -2.81
C LEU A 49 2.15 -2.63 -2.14
N VAL A 50 3.12 -3.34 -1.57
CA VAL A 50 2.92 -4.65 -0.95
C VAL A 50 2.92 -4.56 0.58
N VAL A 51 3.91 -3.89 1.16
CA VAL A 51 4.14 -3.87 2.61
C VAL A 51 3.09 -3.05 3.33
N ALA A 52 2.66 -1.90 2.80
CA ALA A 52 1.61 -1.11 3.44
C ALA A 52 0.29 -1.90 3.60
N PRO A 53 -0.30 -2.51 2.55
CA PRO A 53 -1.48 -3.34 2.72
C PRO A 53 -1.25 -4.58 3.59
N ALA A 54 -0.07 -5.21 3.52
CA ALA A 54 0.24 -6.37 4.37
C ALA A 54 0.31 -6.02 5.86
N VAL A 55 0.97 -4.91 6.22
CA VAL A 55 1.07 -4.41 7.59
C VAL A 55 -0.31 -4.08 8.14
N VAL A 56 -1.12 -3.36 7.36
CA VAL A 56 -2.50 -3.02 7.75
C VAL A 56 -3.35 -4.27 7.95
N TRP A 57 -3.22 -5.26 7.08
CA TRP A 57 -3.95 -6.51 7.22
C TRP A 57 -3.59 -7.26 8.51
N VAL A 58 -2.31 -7.26 8.90
CA VAL A 58 -1.86 -7.84 10.18
C VAL A 58 -2.37 -7.02 11.36
N ALA A 59 -2.23 -5.70 11.33
CA ALA A 59 -2.65 -4.80 12.41
C ALA A 59 -4.16 -4.87 12.66
N ALA A 60 -4.98 -4.74 11.61
CA ALA A 60 -6.44 -4.81 11.69
C ALA A 60 -6.95 -6.18 12.17
N ARG A 61 -6.17 -7.26 12.02
CA ARG A 61 -6.48 -8.58 12.59
C ARG A 61 -6.18 -8.67 14.08
N ARG A 62 -5.15 -7.98 14.56
CA ARG A 62 -4.78 -7.99 15.98
C ARG A 62 -5.72 -7.14 16.83
N GLU A 63 -6.24 -6.07 16.26
CA GLU A 63 -7.17 -5.17 16.95
C GLU A 63 -8.58 -5.76 17.13
N LYS A 64 -8.95 -6.75 16.31
CA LYS A 64 -10.22 -7.49 16.41
C LYS A 64 -10.17 -8.69 17.37
N ARG A 65 -9.02 -8.97 18.00
CA ARG A 65 -8.85 -10.02 19.03
C ARG A 65 -8.97 -9.42 20.42
#